data_AF-A0A417ISA4-F1
#
_entry.id   AF-A0A417ISA4-F1
#
_cell.length_a   1.000
_cell.length_b   1.000
_cell.length_c   1.000
_cell.angle_alpha   90.00
_cell.angle_beta   90.00
_cell.angle_gamma   90.00
#
_symmetry.space_group_name_H-M   'P 1'
#
loop_
_entity.id
_entity.type
_entity.pdbx_description
1 polymer ?
#
loop_
_entity_poly.entity_id
_entity_poly.type
_entity_poly.pdbx_seq_one_letter_code
_entity_poly.pdbx_strand_id
1 'polypeptide(L)'
;MEGKDDLVFELCKVFDHESYFDPIFDPPESFLQECEAYWNRRSPFCKTVERKIGNTWYTIETVCDGTEPLTAKVKRLIFSDREVACQ
;
A
#
# COMPACT_ATOMS: atom_id res chain seq x y z
N MET A 1 18.58 8.98 39.39
CA MET A 1 18.67 9.79 38.16
C MET A 1 17.48 9.37 37.31
N GLU A 2 16.27 9.66 37.78
CA GLU A 2 15.04 8.93 37.44
C GLU A 2 13.85 9.91 37.49
N GLY A 3 13.96 11.01 36.76
CA GLY A 3 12.93 12.05 36.77
C GLY A 3 13.12 13.15 35.72
N LYS A 4 14.13 13.00 34.84
CA LYS A 4 14.29 13.83 33.64
C LYS A 4 13.68 13.16 32.41
N ASP A 5 13.74 11.84 32.33
CA ASP A 5 13.22 11.06 31.20
C ASP A 5 11.68 11.11 31.14
N ASP A 6 11.02 11.12 32.30
CA ASP A 6 9.57 11.25 32.41
C ASP A 6 9.07 12.63 31.94
N LEU A 7 9.84 13.69 32.19
CA LEU A 7 9.47 15.04 31.78
C LEU A 7 9.53 15.18 30.25
N VAL A 8 10.53 14.58 29.61
CA VAL A 8 10.67 14.57 28.15
C VAL A 8 9.53 13.76 27.53
N PHE A 9 9.19 12.60 28.10
CA PHE A 9 8.08 11.79 27.62
C PHE A 9 6.73 12.50 27.73
N GLU A 10 6.45 13.17 28.85
CA GLU A 10 5.24 14.00 29.01
C GLU A 10 5.20 15.20 28.05
N LEU A 11 6.34 15.86 27.81
CA LEU A 11 6.44 16.94 26.82
C LEU A 11 6.15 16.43 25.40
N CYS A 12 6.60 15.22 25.07
CA CYS A 12 6.40 14.59 23.76
C CYS A 12 4.94 14.17 23.51
N LYS A 13 4.13 13.90 24.54
CA LYS A 13 2.70 13.56 24.36
C LYS A 13 1.86 14.67 23.74
N VAL A 14 2.32 15.92 23.85
CA VAL A 14 1.62 17.09 23.29
C VAL A 14 1.92 17.25 21.79
N PHE A 15 3.00 16.64 21.32
CA PHE A 15 3.36 16.65 19.91
C PHE A 15 2.72 15.45 19.22
N ASP A 16 1.80 15.73 18.30
CA ASP A 16 1.36 14.74 17.35
C ASP A 16 2.52 14.45 16.38
N HIS A 17 3.24 13.36 16.64
CA HIS A 17 4.35 12.96 15.81
C HIS A 17 3.92 12.56 14.38
N GLU A 18 2.65 12.22 14.17
CA GLU A 18 2.11 11.89 12.85
C GLU A 18 1.90 13.16 12.01
N SER A 19 1.55 14.29 12.64
CA SER A 19 1.33 15.57 11.95
C SER A 19 2.60 16.21 11.38
N TYR A 20 3.81 15.76 11.77
CA TYR A 20 5.07 16.25 11.18
C TYR A 20 5.24 15.83 9.72
N PHE A 21 4.54 14.78 9.30
CA PHE A 21 4.59 14.26 7.94
C PHE A 21 3.48 14.82 7.06
N ASP A 22 2.54 15.58 7.63
CA ASP A 22 1.51 16.24 6.86
C ASP A 22 2.13 17.43 6.09
N PRO A 23 1.94 17.50 4.77
CA PRO A 23 2.43 18.61 3.98
C PRO A 23 1.90 19.93 4.52
N ILE A 24 2.79 20.91 4.74
CA ILE A 24 2.41 22.28 5.14
C ILE A 24 1.51 22.93 4.07
N PHE A 25 1.61 22.45 2.83
CA PHE A 25 0.78 22.88 1.70
C PHE A 25 0.34 21.67 0.88
N ASP A 26 -0.86 21.74 0.33
CA ASP A 26 -1.32 20.75 -0.63
C ASP A 26 -0.36 20.73 -1.84
N PRO A 27 0.09 19.54 -2.28
CA PRO A 27 0.94 19.44 -3.45
C PRO A 27 0.19 19.94 -4.69
N PRO A 28 0.89 20.52 -5.69
CA PRO A 28 0.26 20.93 -6.94
C PRO A 28 -0.43 19.75 -7.63
N GLU A 29 -1.60 20.00 -8.22
CA GLU A 29 -2.38 18.98 -8.94
C GLU A 29 -1.56 18.27 -10.03
N SER A 30 -0.71 19.01 -10.74
CA SER A 30 0.17 18.44 -11.77
C SER A 30 1.15 17.40 -11.19
N PHE A 31 1.63 17.60 -9.97
CA PHE A 31 2.52 16.65 -9.30
C PHE A 31 1.78 15.38 -8.89
N LEU A 32 0.55 15.50 -8.40
CA LEU A 32 -0.29 14.36 -8.05
C LEU A 32 -0.60 13.50 -9.28
N GLN A 33 -0.94 14.12 -10.41
CA GLN A 33 -1.20 13.43 -11.68
C GLN A 33 0.05 12.70 -12.22
N GLU A 34 1.23 13.33 -12.13
CA GLU A 34 2.49 12.68 -12.50
C GLU A 34 2.80 11.48 -11.59
N CYS A 35 2.59 11.62 -10.27
CA CYS A 35 2.75 10.53 -9.32
C CYS A 35 1.79 9.37 -9.64
N GLU A 36 0.51 9.66 -9.86
CA GLU A 36 -0.48 8.66 -10.24
C GLU A 36 -0.08 7.95 -11.53
N ALA A 37 0.31 8.69 -12.57
CA ALA A 37 0.74 8.11 -13.84
C ALA A 37 1.99 7.22 -13.68
N TYR A 38 2.95 7.66 -12.87
CA TYR A 38 4.17 6.90 -12.56
C TYR A 38 3.83 5.59 -11.84
N TRP A 39 3.00 5.64 -10.79
CA TRP A 39 2.65 4.47 -9.99
C TRP A 39 1.69 3.52 -10.71
N ASN A 40 0.74 4.02 -11.51
CA ASN A 40 -0.16 3.20 -12.32
C ASN A 40 0.60 2.35 -13.35
N ARG A 41 1.63 2.91 -13.98
CA ARG A 41 2.52 2.15 -14.91
C ARG A 41 3.36 1.09 -14.20
N ARG A 42 3.59 1.24 -12.90
CA ARG A 42 4.53 0.43 -12.12
C ARG A 42 3.84 -0.44 -11.08
N SER A 43 2.51 -0.39 -11.02
CA SER A 43 1.73 -1.16 -10.07
C SER A 43 1.96 -2.65 -10.32
N PRO A 44 2.57 -3.39 -9.39
CA PRO A 44 2.76 -4.83 -9.54
C PRO A 44 1.41 -5.58 -9.55
N PHE A 45 0.31 -4.89 -9.21
CA PHE A 45 -1.04 -5.42 -9.14
C PHE A 45 -1.85 -5.20 -10.42
N CYS A 46 -1.39 -4.34 -11.34
CA CYS A 46 -2.04 -4.08 -12.62
C CYS A 46 -1.24 -4.72 -13.77
N LYS A 47 -1.61 -5.93 -14.18
CA LYS A 47 -0.88 -6.70 -15.19
C LYS A 47 -1.81 -7.58 -16.01
N THR A 48 -1.51 -7.71 -17.30
CA THR A 48 -2.10 -8.76 -18.15
C THR A 48 -1.24 -10.02 -18.08
N VAL A 49 -1.87 -11.15 -17.77
CA VAL A 49 -1.22 -12.46 -17.70
C VAL A 49 -2.02 -13.50 -18.47
N GLU A 50 -1.35 -14.43 -19.13
CA GLU A 50 -1.99 -15.61 -19.68
C GLU A 50 -1.96 -16.74 -18.66
N ARG A 51 -3.12 -17.34 -18.40
CA ARG A 51 -3.25 -18.44 -17.44
C ARG A 51 -4.15 -19.51 -18.01
N LYS A 52 -3.72 -20.77 -17.85
CA LYS A 52 -4.56 -21.93 -18.15
C LYS A 52 -5.39 -22.26 -16.92
N ILE A 53 -6.71 -22.25 -17.06
CA ILE A 53 -7.67 -22.65 -16.01
C ILE A 53 -8.47 -23.82 -16.57
N GLY A 54 -8.28 -25.01 -15.97
CA GLY A 54 -8.73 -26.27 -16.57
C GLY A 54 -8.04 -26.54 -17.90
N ASN A 55 -8.82 -26.73 -18.97
CA ASN A 55 -8.30 -27.00 -20.32
C ASN A 55 -8.22 -25.76 -21.23
N THR A 56 -8.68 -24.60 -20.76
CA THR A 56 -8.81 -23.39 -21.56
C THR A 56 -7.77 -22.35 -21.14
N TRP A 57 -7.22 -21.65 -22.12
CA TRP A 57 -6.33 -20.50 -21.91
C TRP A 57 -7.14 -19.21 -21.80
N TYR A 58 -6.81 -18.40 -20.80
CA TYR A 58 -7.42 -17.11 -20.56
C TYR A 58 -6.35 -16.02 -20.55
N THR A 59 -6.66 -14.89 -21.17
CA THR A 59 -5.94 -13.64 -20.95
C THR A 59 -6.65 -12.92 -19.80
N ILE A 60 -5.97 -12.79 -18.67
CA ILE A 60 -6.50 -12.20 -17.45
C ILE A 60 -5.83 -10.84 -17.27
N GLU A 61 -6.64 -9.79 -17.19
CA GLU A 61 -6.19 -8.46 -16.78
C GLU A 61 -6.46 -8.30 -15.29
N THR A 62 -5.40 -8.09 -14.51
CA THR A 62 -5.54 -7.69 -13.11
C THR A 62 -5.59 -6.18 -13.04
N VAL A 63 -6.59 -5.65 -12.33
CA VAL A 63 -6.75 -4.21 -12.08
C VAL A 63 -6.77 -3.99 -10.58
N CYS A 64 -6.07 -2.96 -10.12
CA CYS A 64 -6.14 -2.49 -8.74
C CYS A 64 -7.11 -1.30 -8.71
N ASP A 65 -8.37 -1.55 -8.36
CA ASP A 65 -9.42 -0.53 -8.36
C ASP A 65 -9.30 0.49 -7.20
N GLY A 66 -8.29 0.33 -6.33
CA GLY A 66 -8.05 1.21 -5.18
C GLY A 66 -9.02 1.02 -4.01
N THR A 67 -10.13 0.30 -4.19
CA THR A 67 -11.16 0.09 -3.16
C THR A 67 -10.82 -1.06 -2.21
N GLU A 68 -9.94 -1.96 -2.66
CA GLU A 68 -9.45 -3.05 -1.83
C GLU A 68 -8.55 -2.53 -0.67
N PRO A 69 -8.83 -2.90 0.59
CA PRO A 69 -7.98 -2.53 1.72
C PRO A 69 -6.57 -3.11 1.59
N LEU A 70 -5.57 -2.37 2.07
CA LEU A 70 -4.14 -2.75 1.99
C LEU A 70 -3.88 -4.16 2.54
N THR A 71 -4.59 -4.58 3.58
CA THR A 71 -4.46 -5.91 4.18
C THR A 71 -4.81 -7.05 3.21
N ALA A 72 -5.81 -6.85 2.34
CA ALA A 72 -6.20 -7.84 1.34
C ALA A 72 -5.21 -7.87 0.17
N LYS A 73 -4.70 -6.70 -0.26
CA LYS A 73 -3.61 -6.59 -1.25
C LYS A 73 -2.33 -7.30 -0.80
N VAL A 74 -1.94 -7.09 0.46
CA VAL A 74 -0.75 -7.72 1.05
C VAL A 74 -0.93 -9.24 1.18
N LYS A 75 -2.10 -9.72 1.59
CA LYS A 75 -2.41 -11.15 1.61
C LYS A 75 -2.26 -11.78 0.22
N ARG A 76 -2.83 -11.16 -0.82
CA ARG A 76 -2.64 -11.64 -2.19
C ARG A 76 -1.17 -11.68 -2.58
N LEU A 77 -0.38 -10.65 -2.26
CA LEU A 77 1.06 -10.62 -2.62
C LEU A 77 1.89 -11.69 -1.89
N ILE A 78 1.60 -11.96 -0.61
CA ILE A 78 2.34 -12.92 0.21
C ILE A 78 1.89 -14.36 -0.07
N PHE A 79 0.61 -14.57 -0.40
CA PHE A 79 -0.01 -15.88 -0.56
C PHE A 79 -0.33 -16.26 -2.02
N SER A 80 -0.05 -15.40 -3.01
CA SER A 80 -0.40 -15.65 -4.42
C SER A 80 0.20 -16.93 -5.00
N ASP A 81 1.34 -17.39 -4.46
CA ASP A 81 2.04 -18.59 -4.95
C ASP A 81 1.90 -19.81 -4.03
N ARG A 82 1.19 -19.66 -2.90
CA ARG A 82 0.83 -20.81 -2.07
C ARG A 82 -0.66 -21.01 -2.22
N GLU A 83 -1.03 -21.92 -3.12
CA GLU A 83 -2.22 -22.74 -2.88
C GLU A 83 -2.11 -23.17 -1.43
N VAL A 84 -2.89 -22.53 -0.55
CA VAL A 84 -3.03 -22.95 0.82
C VAL A 84 -3.73 -24.30 0.69
N ALA A 85 -2.93 -25.36 0.67
CA ALA A 85 -3.37 -26.69 0.98
C ALA A 85 -3.91 -26.62 2.42
N CYS A 86 -5.18 -26.25 2.55
CA CYS A 86 -5.96 -26.55 3.74
C CYS A 86 -6.14 -28.07 3.73
N GLN A 87 -5.30 -28.76 4.50
CA GLN A 87 -5.64 -30.08 5.03
C GLN A 87 -6.67 -29.94 6.13
#